data_AF-A0A225WLT4-F1
#
_entry.id   AF-A0A225WLT4-F1
#
_cell.length_a   1.000
_cell.length_b   1.000
_cell.length_c   1.000
_cell.angle_alpha   90.00
_cell.angle_beta   90.00
_cell.angle_gamma   90.00
#
_symmetry.space_group_name_H-M   'P 1'
#
loop_
_entity.id
_entity.type
_entity.pdbx_description
1 polymer ?
#
loop_
_entity_poly.entity_id
_entity_poly.type
_entity_poly.pdbx_seq_one_letter_code
_entity_poly.pdbx_strand_id
1 'polypeptide(L)'
;MECAEDEGESVSMSDENHNGLNVLFAMPALPLRQTAVVLCNWKGCKKIDKVSGGGDICRCERQGCERVVHKACSTSMLAQFCADSAFSKTPCGKRCYNALMKQPRSSTTQVKKRVPWHNDGPTPDISSISILIDWLTEGNNYSRYRGGDAESGETKTTIAGEIASRI
;
A
#
# COMPACT_ATOMS: atom_id res chain seq x y z
N MET A 1 -59.71 8.71 48.35
CA MET A 1 -60.74 8.17 49.25
C MET A 1 -60.78 6.69 48.96
N GLU A 2 -59.96 5.97 49.70
CA GLU A 2 -60.37 5.21 50.90
C GLU A 2 -60.51 3.75 50.44
N CYS A 3 -59.59 2.90 50.88
CA CYS A 3 -59.77 1.99 52.03
C CYS A 3 -60.56 0.76 51.56
N ALA A 4 -60.26 -0.48 51.92
CA ALA A 4 -59.51 -1.11 53.00
C ALA A 4 -59.11 -2.50 52.44
N GLU A 5 -58.02 -3.16 52.83
CA GLU A 5 -57.91 -4.02 54.03
C GLU A 5 -59.15 -4.97 54.11
N ASP A 6 -59.02 -6.28 54.31
CA ASP A 6 -58.23 -6.90 55.35
C ASP A 6 -58.48 -8.43 55.35
N GLU A 7 -57.64 -9.16 56.08
CA GLU A 7 -57.82 -10.52 56.61
C GLU A 7 -57.79 -11.72 55.65
N GLY A 8 -57.03 -12.79 55.90
CA GLY A 8 -56.35 -13.20 57.12
C GLY A 8 -56.18 -14.73 57.10
N GLU A 9 -55.48 -15.24 58.11
CA GLU A 9 -55.34 -16.66 58.51
C GLU A 9 -54.23 -17.46 57.79
N SER A 10 -53.11 -17.96 58.38
CA SER A 10 -52.58 -18.37 59.70
C SER A 10 -52.21 -19.87 59.70
N VAL A 11 -51.27 -20.27 60.59
CA VAL A 11 -50.79 -21.64 60.95
C VAL A 11 -49.73 -22.23 59.98
N SER A 12 -48.41 -22.21 60.24
CA SER A 12 -47.51 -22.77 61.29
C SER A 12 -47.04 -24.23 61.09
N MET A 13 -45.70 -24.41 61.05
CA MET A 13 -44.87 -25.52 61.62
C MET A 13 -45.08 -26.96 61.09
N SER A 14 -44.09 -27.81 60.75
CA SER A 14 -42.61 -27.78 60.81
C SER A 14 -42.05 -28.95 59.98
N ASP A 15 -40.76 -28.84 59.64
CA ASP A 15 -39.73 -29.89 59.53
C ASP A 15 -39.94 -31.14 58.67
N GLU A 16 -39.21 -31.23 57.56
CA GLU A 16 -38.31 -32.36 57.31
C GLU A 16 -37.02 -31.88 56.61
N ASN A 17 -36.01 -31.66 57.44
CA ASN A 17 -34.62 -31.48 57.08
C ASN A 17 -34.00 -32.84 56.70
N HIS A 18 -33.56 -33.01 55.45
CA HIS A 18 -32.49 -33.94 55.11
C HIS A 18 -31.44 -33.25 54.24
N ASN A 19 -30.43 -32.75 54.96
CA ASN A 19 -29.05 -32.52 54.59
C ASN A 19 -28.57 -33.14 53.26
N GLY A 20 -28.05 -32.28 52.37
CA GLY A 20 -27.32 -32.66 51.17
C GLY A 20 -26.52 -31.47 50.64
N LEU A 21 -25.34 -31.24 51.23
CA LEU A 21 -24.34 -30.24 50.84
C LEU A 21 -23.98 -30.34 49.34
N ASN A 22 -24.08 -29.24 48.58
CA ASN A 22 -22.95 -28.80 47.74
C ASN A 22 -23.07 -27.33 47.33
N VAL A 23 -22.11 -26.52 47.77
CA VAL A 23 -21.96 -25.12 47.40
C VAL A 23 -21.17 -25.10 46.08
N LEU A 24 -21.85 -24.97 44.94
CA LEU A 24 -21.19 -24.70 43.66
C LEU A 24 -21.32 -23.22 43.33
N PHE A 25 -20.18 -22.54 43.43
CA PHE A 25 -19.92 -21.18 43.00
C PHE A 25 -20.54 -20.91 41.62
N ALA A 26 -21.42 -19.90 41.54
CA ALA A 26 -21.83 -19.33 40.26
C ALA A 26 -20.60 -18.70 39.59
N MET A 27 -20.05 -19.37 38.58
CA MET A 27 -19.03 -18.77 37.72
C MET A 27 -19.68 -17.68 36.85
N PRO A 28 -19.10 -16.48 36.73
CA PRO A 28 -19.59 -15.50 35.77
C PRO A 28 -19.35 -16.04 34.36
N ALA A 29 -20.43 -16.11 33.58
CA ALA A 29 -20.36 -16.43 32.16
C ALA A 29 -19.43 -15.44 31.46
N LEU A 30 -18.25 -15.90 31.06
CA LEU A 30 -17.36 -15.17 30.17
C LEU A 30 -18.11 -14.90 28.87
N PRO A 31 -18.11 -13.65 28.36
CA PRO A 31 -18.70 -13.37 27.06
C PRO A 31 -17.95 -14.17 26.01
N LEU A 32 -18.66 -15.04 25.29
CA LEU A 32 -18.14 -15.66 24.07
C LEU A 32 -17.79 -14.51 23.12
N ARG A 33 -16.49 -14.19 23.08
CA ARG A 33 -15.91 -13.20 22.19
C ARG A 33 -16.22 -13.66 20.78
N GLN A 34 -17.19 -13.02 20.16
CA GLN A 34 -17.62 -13.31 18.81
C GLN A 34 -16.42 -13.03 17.89
N THR A 35 -15.64 -14.07 17.60
CA THR A 35 -14.52 -13.97 16.67
C THR A 35 -15.12 -13.78 15.30
N ALA A 36 -15.12 -12.52 14.83
CA ALA A 36 -15.48 -12.23 13.46
C ALA A 36 -14.68 -13.18 12.55
N VAL A 37 -15.36 -14.09 11.86
CA VAL A 37 -14.71 -15.07 11.01
C VAL A 37 -14.03 -14.29 9.89
N VAL A 38 -12.70 -14.27 9.92
CA VAL A 38 -11.89 -13.56 8.93
C VAL A 38 -11.99 -14.33 7.62
N LEU A 39 -12.87 -13.87 6.71
CA LEU A 39 -13.11 -14.53 5.43
C LEU A 39 -12.10 -14.08 4.36
N CYS A 40 -11.62 -15.05 3.58
CA CYS A 40 -10.79 -14.78 2.42
C CYS A 40 -11.54 -13.94 1.37
N ASN A 41 -10.91 -12.86 0.91
CA ASN A 41 -11.47 -11.93 -0.06
C ASN A 41 -11.34 -12.39 -1.53
N TRP A 42 -10.66 -13.51 -1.78
CA TRP A 42 -10.46 -13.98 -3.16
C TRP A 42 -11.74 -14.61 -3.72
N LYS A 43 -12.21 -14.11 -4.87
CA LYS A 43 -13.41 -14.63 -5.56
C LYS A 43 -13.35 -16.12 -5.91
N GLY A 44 -12.15 -16.64 -6.17
CA GLY A 44 -11.92 -18.05 -6.50
C GLY A 44 -11.72 -18.95 -5.28
N CYS A 45 -11.91 -18.45 -4.06
CA CYS A 45 -11.55 -19.16 -2.84
C CYS A 45 -12.22 -20.53 -2.66
N LYS A 46 -13.45 -20.70 -3.18
CA LYS A 46 -14.18 -21.99 -3.12
C LYS A 46 -13.57 -23.07 -4.02
N LYS A 47 -12.80 -22.68 -5.04
CA LYS A 47 -12.22 -23.60 -6.04
C LYS A 47 -10.80 -24.06 -5.68
N ILE A 48 -10.28 -23.62 -4.54
CA ILE A 48 -8.90 -23.81 -4.14
C ILE A 48 -8.89 -24.73 -2.93
N ASP A 49 -8.16 -25.84 -3.03
CA ASP A 49 -7.88 -26.70 -1.89
C ASP A 49 -6.99 -25.98 -0.88
N LYS A 50 -7.33 -26.11 0.40
CA LYS A 50 -6.66 -25.46 1.53
C LYS A 50 -6.10 -26.46 2.53
N VAL A 51 -6.44 -27.75 2.37
CA VAL A 51 -6.11 -28.81 3.32
C VAL A 51 -4.60 -29.06 3.35
N SER A 52 -3.90 -28.83 2.23
CA SER A 52 -2.45 -29.01 2.08
C SER A 52 -1.61 -27.83 2.61
N GLY A 53 -1.91 -27.32 3.82
CA GLY A 53 -1.15 -26.21 4.44
C GLY A 53 -1.35 -24.84 3.77
N GLY A 54 -2.37 -24.71 2.92
CA GLY A 54 -2.72 -23.49 2.19
C GLY A 54 -3.80 -22.62 2.85
N GLY A 55 -4.34 -23.09 3.98
CA GLY A 55 -5.43 -22.47 4.73
C GLY A 55 -5.05 -21.28 5.61
N ASP A 56 -3.75 -20.98 5.75
CA ASP A 56 -3.30 -19.81 6.51
C ASP A 56 -3.80 -18.52 5.87
N ILE A 57 -4.25 -17.59 6.70
CA ILE A 57 -4.73 -16.28 6.26
C ILE A 57 -3.58 -15.27 6.27
N CYS A 58 -3.34 -14.63 5.12
CA CYS A 58 -2.36 -13.56 4.95
C CYS A 58 -3.07 -12.22 4.72
N ARG A 59 -2.51 -11.14 5.29
CA ARG A 59 -3.00 -9.76 5.07
C ARG A 59 -2.49 -9.19 3.75
N CYS A 60 -3.28 -8.34 3.12
CA CYS A 60 -2.83 -7.61 1.94
C CYS A 60 -1.71 -6.64 2.32
N GLU A 61 -0.62 -6.65 1.56
CA GLU A 61 0.54 -5.76 1.79
C GLU A 61 0.39 -4.37 1.15
N ARG A 62 -0.76 -4.09 0.51
CA ARG A 62 -1.03 -2.76 -0.04
C ARG A 62 -1.38 -1.81 1.12
N GLN A 63 -0.68 -0.67 1.18
CA GLN A 63 -1.01 0.41 2.12
C GLN A 63 -2.50 0.81 2.02
N GLY A 64 -3.18 0.88 3.16
CA GLY A 64 -4.60 1.18 3.25
C GLY A 64 -5.54 0.05 2.77
N CYS A 65 -5.08 -1.21 2.74
CA CYS A 65 -5.92 -2.36 2.47
C CYS A 65 -5.88 -3.35 3.65
N GLU A 66 -7.01 -3.57 4.30
CA GLU A 66 -7.13 -4.49 5.45
C GLU A 66 -7.66 -5.87 5.07
N ARG A 67 -7.84 -6.10 3.76
CA ARG A 67 -8.37 -7.37 3.26
C ARG A 67 -7.37 -8.49 3.43
N VAL A 68 -7.91 -9.68 3.61
CA VAL A 68 -7.15 -10.90 3.83
C VAL A 68 -7.42 -11.95 2.75
N VAL A 69 -6.47 -12.85 2.52
CA VAL A 69 -6.62 -13.98 1.61
C VAL A 69 -5.91 -15.20 2.17
N HIS A 70 -6.39 -16.40 1.85
CA HIS A 70 -5.60 -17.60 2.16
C HIS A 70 -4.28 -17.57 1.37
N LYS A 71 -3.22 -18.15 1.93
CA LYS A 71 -1.92 -18.27 1.27
C LYS A 71 -2.04 -18.94 -0.10
N ALA A 72 -2.74 -20.08 -0.18
CA ALA A 72 -3.02 -20.78 -1.44
C ALA A 72 -3.89 -19.95 -2.42
N CYS A 73 -4.81 -19.13 -1.89
CA CYS A 73 -5.59 -18.22 -2.71
C CYS A 73 -4.72 -17.11 -3.32
N SER A 74 -3.73 -16.61 -2.59
CA SER A 74 -2.77 -15.64 -3.12
C SER A 74 -1.90 -16.25 -4.21
N THR A 75 -1.37 -17.47 -4.02
CA THR A 75 -0.53 -18.15 -5.01
C THR A 75 -1.31 -18.43 -6.29
N SER A 76 -2.51 -18.99 -6.19
CA SER A 76 -3.38 -19.25 -7.35
C SER A 76 -3.75 -17.95 -8.08
N MET A 77 -4.03 -16.88 -7.33
CA MET A 77 -4.32 -15.56 -7.89
C MET A 77 -3.11 -14.97 -8.63
N LEU A 78 -1.91 -15.07 -8.07
CA LEU A 78 -0.68 -14.59 -8.70
C LEU A 78 -0.36 -15.35 -9.98
N ALA A 79 -0.56 -16.67 -9.99
CA ALA A 79 -0.46 -17.48 -11.20
C ALA A 79 -1.45 -17.00 -12.28
N GLN A 80 -2.70 -16.72 -11.92
CA GLN A 80 -3.70 -16.17 -12.86
C GLN A 80 -3.34 -14.78 -13.39
N PHE A 81 -2.53 -14.03 -12.66
CA PHE A 81 -2.09 -12.69 -13.09
C PHE A 81 -0.79 -12.72 -13.88
N CYS A 82 -0.23 -13.92 -14.12
CA CYS A 82 1.12 -14.11 -14.67
C CYS A 82 2.14 -13.27 -13.91
N ALA A 83 2.05 -13.28 -12.57
CA ALA A 83 3.00 -12.54 -11.75
C ALA A 83 4.40 -13.10 -11.95
N ASP A 84 5.37 -12.19 -12.11
CA ASP A 84 6.80 -12.50 -12.14
C ASP A 84 7.19 -13.26 -10.86
N SER A 85 8.07 -14.25 -10.96
CA SER A 85 8.59 -15.01 -9.82
C SER A 85 9.36 -14.11 -8.83
N ALA A 86 9.83 -12.94 -9.25
CA ALA A 86 10.44 -11.93 -8.39
C ALA A 86 9.42 -11.16 -7.52
N PHE A 87 8.11 -11.31 -7.74
CA PHE A 87 7.09 -10.65 -6.96
C PHE A 87 6.84 -11.36 -5.62
N SER A 88 7.29 -10.76 -4.52
CA SER A 88 7.25 -11.36 -3.17
C SER A 88 6.11 -10.87 -2.27
N LYS A 89 5.25 -9.96 -2.74
CA LYS A 89 4.20 -9.35 -1.92
C LYS A 89 2.88 -10.11 -1.99
N THR A 90 2.01 -9.90 -1.01
CA THR A 90 0.68 -10.53 -0.91
C THR A 90 -0.45 -9.58 -1.29
N PRO A 91 -1.01 -9.62 -2.52
CA PRO A 91 -2.21 -8.88 -2.89
C PRO A 91 -3.48 -9.65 -2.57
N CYS A 92 -4.57 -8.94 -2.25
CA CYS A 92 -5.90 -9.55 -2.09
C CYS A 92 -6.72 -9.63 -3.39
N GLY A 93 -6.17 -9.18 -4.53
CA GLY A 93 -6.87 -9.07 -5.81
C GLY A 93 -6.08 -8.29 -6.87
N LYS A 94 -6.57 -8.27 -8.11
CA LYS A 94 -5.88 -7.61 -9.25
C LYS A 94 -5.61 -6.12 -9.01
N ARG A 95 -6.57 -5.40 -8.40
CA ARG A 95 -6.40 -3.98 -8.07
C ARG A 95 -5.23 -3.75 -7.11
N CYS A 96 -5.07 -4.60 -6.10
CA CYS A 96 -3.97 -4.49 -5.14
C CYS A 96 -2.65 -4.96 -5.75
N TYR A 97 -2.66 -6.03 -6.55
CA TYR A 97 -1.50 -6.48 -7.30
C TYR A 97 -0.96 -5.35 -8.21
N ASN A 98 -1.81 -4.74 -9.04
CA ASN A 98 -1.41 -3.63 -9.92
C ASN A 98 -0.87 -2.43 -9.13
N ALA A 99 -1.44 -2.14 -7.95
CA ALA A 99 -0.96 -1.07 -7.09
C ALA A 99 0.44 -1.39 -6.52
N LEU A 100 0.66 -2.63 -6.08
CA LEU A 100 1.94 -3.09 -5.54
C LEU A 100 3.04 -3.13 -6.61
N MET A 101 2.71 -3.45 -7.85
CA MET A 101 3.63 -3.38 -9.00
C MET A 101 4.04 -1.95 -9.34
N LYS A 102 3.17 -0.97 -9.07
CA LYS A 102 3.44 0.46 -9.28
C LYS A 102 4.11 1.14 -8.08
N GLN A 103 4.24 0.45 -6.95
CA GLN A 103 4.95 1.04 -5.82
C GLN A 103 6.42 1.20 -6.19
N PRO A 104 7.02 2.38 -5.93
CA PRO A 104 8.46 2.52 -6.05
C PRO A 104 9.09 1.48 -5.12
N ARG A 105 10.03 0.67 -5.65
CA ARG A 105 10.89 -0.15 -4.80
C ARG A 105 11.52 0.81 -3.81
N SER A 106 11.45 0.51 -2.51
CA SER A 106 12.01 1.33 -1.44
C SER A 106 13.54 1.23 -1.43
N SER A 107 14.17 1.52 -2.57
CA SER A 107 15.53 1.99 -2.61
C SER A 107 15.49 3.50 -2.51
N THR A 108 16.42 4.06 -1.76
CA THR A 108 16.84 5.47 -1.69
C THR A 108 17.27 6.06 -3.04
N THR A 109 16.75 5.55 -4.15
CA THR A 109 16.89 6.16 -5.46
C THR A 109 15.91 7.31 -5.49
N GLN A 110 16.37 8.51 -5.16
CA GLN A 110 15.68 9.71 -5.62
C GLN A 110 15.43 9.51 -7.10
N VAL A 111 14.16 9.34 -7.48
CA VAL A 111 13.76 9.46 -8.87
C VAL A 111 14.28 10.84 -9.26
N LYS A 112 15.33 10.89 -10.09
CA LYS A 112 15.89 12.15 -10.58
C LYS A 112 14.71 12.86 -11.24
N LYS A 113 14.09 13.78 -10.51
CA LYS A 113 12.98 14.57 -11.03
C LYS A 113 13.57 15.28 -12.24
N ARG A 114 12.85 15.27 -13.35
CA ARG A 114 13.25 16.03 -14.53
C ARG A 114 13.45 17.47 -14.08
N VAL A 115 14.68 17.97 -14.16
CA VAL A 115 15.01 19.34 -13.80
C VAL A 115 14.65 20.22 -15.00
N PRO A 116 13.84 21.28 -14.84
CA PRO A 116 13.60 22.25 -15.90
C PRO A 116 14.90 22.94 -16.30
N TRP A 117 15.12 23.19 -17.59
CA TRP A 117 16.35 23.80 -18.12
C TRP A 117 16.61 25.23 -17.62
N HIS A 118 15.60 25.90 -17.05
CA HIS A 118 15.76 27.22 -16.42
C HIS A 118 16.36 27.14 -15.00
N ASN A 119 16.40 25.96 -14.37
CA ASN A 119 16.74 25.77 -12.96
C ASN A 119 17.77 24.64 -12.75
N ASP A 120 18.51 24.28 -13.80
CA ASP A 120 19.43 23.14 -13.79
C ASP A 120 20.90 23.51 -13.56
N GLY A 121 21.21 24.79 -13.42
CA GLY A 121 22.57 25.24 -13.15
C GLY A 121 22.93 25.30 -11.66
N PRO A 122 24.22 25.53 -11.38
CA PRO A 122 24.78 25.50 -10.02
C PRO A 122 24.33 26.68 -9.14
N THR A 123 23.87 27.76 -9.76
CA THR A 123 23.40 28.99 -9.10
C THR A 123 22.09 29.42 -9.75
N PRO A 124 21.23 30.22 -9.08
CA PRO A 124 19.97 30.69 -9.68
C PRO A 124 20.16 31.57 -10.93
N ASP A 125 21.35 32.14 -11.11
CA ASP A 125 21.67 33.05 -12.21
C ASP A 125 22.21 32.31 -13.45
N ILE A 126 22.63 31.05 -13.28
CA ILE A 126 23.22 30.22 -14.34
C ILE A 126 22.27 29.06 -14.62
N SER A 127 21.85 28.90 -15.86
CA SER A 127 20.98 27.82 -16.31
C SER A 127 21.40 27.36 -17.71
N SER A 128 21.11 26.11 -18.09
CA SER A 128 21.49 25.63 -19.43
C SER A 128 20.86 26.46 -20.54
N ILE A 129 19.65 27.00 -20.31
CA ILE A 129 18.99 27.89 -21.26
C ILE A 129 19.63 29.29 -21.34
N SER A 130 20.06 29.89 -20.22
CA SER A 130 20.75 31.19 -20.27
C SER A 130 22.10 31.05 -20.98
N ILE A 131 22.87 30.00 -20.66
CA ILE A 131 24.13 29.70 -21.34
C ILE A 131 23.94 29.50 -22.84
N LEU A 132 22.91 28.78 -23.26
CA LEU A 132 22.61 28.57 -24.68
C LEU A 132 22.24 29.87 -25.39
N ILE A 133 21.44 30.73 -24.76
CA ILE A 133 21.03 32.03 -25.31
C ILE A 133 22.26 32.95 -25.43
N ASP A 134 23.06 33.05 -24.37
CA ASP A 134 24.28 33.87 -24.35
C ASP A 134 25.24 33.39 -25.44
N TRP A 135 25.48 32.07 -25.51
CA TRP A 135 26.32 31.50 -26.55
C TRP A 135 25.80 31.79 -27.96
N LEU A 136 24.50 31.64 -28.21
CA LEU A 136 23.90 31.90 -29.53
C LEU A 136 23.96 33.37 -29.94
N THR A 137 23.85 34.29 -28.97
CA THR A 137 23.81 35.74 -29.21
C THR A 137 25.19 36.40 -29.17
N GLU A 138 26.21 35.68 -28.70
CA GLU A 138 27.59 36.13 -28.66
C GLU A 138 28.29 35.97 -30.02
N GLY A 139 28.80 37.07 -30.56
CA GLY A 139 29.67 37.08 -31.74
C GLY A 139 29.06 36.41 -32.98
N ASN A 140 29.81 35.50 -33.60
CA ASN A 140 29.40 34.76 -34.80
C ASN A 140 29.02 33.30 -34.52
N ASN A 141 28.69 32.96 -33.26
CA ASN A 141 28.45 31.59 -32.82
C ASN A 141 27.28 30.91 -33.55
N TYR A 142 26.21 31.63 -33.85
CA TYR A 142 25.10 31.09 -34.66
C TYR A 142 25.57 30.68 -36.07
N SER A 143 26.41 31.50 -36.71
CA SER A 143 26.99 31.20 -38.02
C SER A 143 27.95 30.01 -37.94
N ARG A 144 28.78 29.93 -36.88
CA ARG A 144 29.66 28.77 -36.59
C ARG A 144 28.85 27.48 -36.46
N TYR A 145 27.69 27.52 -35.79
CA TYR A 145 26.79 26.38 -35.61
C TYR A 145 26.04 25.97 -36.88
N ARG A 146 25.50 26.94 -37.63
CA ARG A 146 24.66 26.69 -38.80
C ARG A 146 25.48 26.27 -40.01
N GLY A 147 26.71 26.78 -40.14
CA GLY A 147 27.52 26.67 -41.35
C GLY A 147 27.02 27.60 -42.46
N GLY A 148 27.95 28.13 -43.25
CA GLY A 148 27.65 28.91 -44.46
C GLY A 148 27.41 28.02 -45.68
N ASP A 149 26.97 28.60 -46.80
CA ASP A 149 26.70 27.87 -48.04
C ASP A 149 27.98 27.25 -48.67
N ALA A 150 29.18 27.66 -48.20
CA ALA A 150 30.49 27.19 -48.68
C ALA A 150 31.45 26.72 -47.57
N GLU A 151 31.07 26.77 -46.29
CA GLU A 151 31.95 26.38 -45.17
C GLU A 151 31.40 25.16 -44.42
N SER A 152 32.28 24.20 -44.15
CA SER A 152 32.04 23.22 -43.09
C SER A 152 32.15 23.96 -41.76
N GLY A 153 31.02 24.38 -41.19
CA GLY A 153 30.97 24.91 -39.83
C GLY A 153 31.65 23.98 -38.82
N GLU A 154 31.94 24.51 -37.62
CA GLU A 154 32.51 23.70 -36.56
C GLU A 154 31.60 22.51 -36.23
N THR A 155 32.21 21.38 -35.89
CA THR A 155 31.42 20.19 -35.59
C THR A 155 30.51 20.47 -34.40
N LYS A 156 29.25 19.98 -34.46
CA LYS A 156 28.30 20.12 -33.36
C LYS A 156 28.85 19.55 -32.04
N THR A 157 29.75 18.57 -32.11
CA THR A 157 30.47 18.01 -30.96
C THR A 157 31.46 19.00 -30.33
N THR A 158 32.21 19.74 -31.14
CA THR A 158 33.10 20.80 -30.66
C THR A 158 32.31 21.90 -29.96
N ILE A 159 31.24 22.37 -30.62
CA ILE A 159 30.35 23.41 -30.09
C ILE A 159 29.68 22.94 -28.79
N ALA A 160 29.19 21.70 -28.74
CA ALA A 160 28.59 21.14 -27.54
C ALA A 160 29.60 21.07 -26.38
N GLY A 161 30.88 20.75 -26.65
CA GLY A 161 31.93 20.78 -25.65
C GLY A 161 32.20 22.19 -25.10
N GLU A 162 32.20 23.20 -25.97
CA GLU A 162 32.36 24.61 -25.58
C GLU A 162 31.19 25.10 -24.72
N ILE A 163 29.94 24.74 -25.07
CA ILE A 163 28.76 25.13 -24.31
C ILE A 163 28.73 24.41 -22.96
N ALA A 164 29.10 23.12 -22.93
CA ALA A 164 29.10 22.32 -21.71
C ALA A 164 30.14 22.80 -20.69
N SER A 165 31.25 23.43 -21.11
CA SER A 165 32.24 23.98 -20.18
C SER A 165 31.79 25.29 -19.50
N ARG A 166 30.65 25.86 -19.92
CA ARG A 166 30.07 27.07 -19.33
C ARG A 166 28.98 26.76 -18.28
N ILE A 167 28.63 25.49 -18.09
CA ILE A 167 27.64 24.99 -17.09
C ILE A 167 28.33 24.72 -15.76
#